data_AF-A0A397BPS2-F1
#
_entry.id   AF-A0A397BPS2-F1
#
_cell.length_a   1.000
_cell.length_b   1.000
_cell.length_c   1.000
_cell.angle_alpha   90.00
_cell.angle_beta   90.00
_cell.angle_gamma   90.00
#
_symmetry.space_group_name_H-M   'P 1'
#
loop_
_entity.id
_entity.type
_entity.pdbx_description
1 polymer ?
#
loop_
_entity_poly.entity_id
_entity_poly.type
_entity_poly.pdbx_seq_one_letter_code
_entity_poly.pdbx_strand_id
1 'polypeptide(L)'
;MDEWQFYNRRRMTEIHDIEVSAYELAKASGDAVDSTSMFLSPALQAEKEHLIQTAFGDWNKPHFFLFVKLLARYGRSNLAAIAREMVKPYDEVARYADTFFTRGSELTDWDKIRKSIEKGESKLLEIQRLADQTALKIKRYANPYDDLVINYQGKGGKLFTEEEDRLLLCLVHTYGYGSWEKIKREIHAAPVCAFDYYLRSRSATELGRRCDALMRICEKDNVDFDLKEKKDAALQRELADQRDELAKRIADAKAELNRNQALVDEKIMKEAKKMQAAREAKRQKKETKGDVDTAKVDDALPEPVREELRQMIAQSTDKEASTIALKFCAKHVKCHSRKRPLDDDESKDGAAAASSKDSPRLPKSPWSPSAMKQASSKKAKKQAELKKPPRKPRSAYVLFSLAKRNQVRASMPADTGIVDLMSRLTELWLDMSEADKAPWYEAQEIDKKRYDTELEEANP
;
A
#
# COMPACT_ATOMS: atom_id res chain seq x y z
N MET A 1 30.11 -9.87 -59.43
CA MET A 1 28.68 -9.83 -59.01
C MET A 1 28.59 -10.31 -57.59
N ASP A 2 28.58 -9.39 -56.64
CA ASP A 2 28.51 -9.73 -55.22
C ASP A 2 27.09 -10.15 -54.80
N GLU A 3 26.98 -10.91 -53.70
CA GLU A 3 25.72 -11.48 -53.23
C GLU A 3 24.71 -10.40 -52.84
N TRP A 4 25.18 -9.34 -52.20
CA TRP A 4 24.37 -8.21 -51.74
C TRP A 4 23.89 -7.28 -52.87
N GLN A 5 24.32 -7.50 -54.11
CA GLN A 5 23.88 -6.72 -55.27
C GLN A 5 22.65 -7.36 -55.96
N PHE A 6 22.29 -8.59 -55.58
CA PHE A 6 21.11 -9.32 -56.07
C PHE A 6 21.00 -9.42 -57.60
N TYR A 7 22.12 -9.58 -58.31
CA TYR A 7 22.09 -9.95 -59.73
C TYR A 7 21.37 -11.29 -59.94
N ASN A 8 20.64 -11.45 -61.05
CA ASN A 8 20.21 -12.77 -61.51
C ASN A 8 21.42 -13.52 -62.07
N ARG A 9 22.22 -14.10 -61.17
CA ARG A 9 23.50 -14.74 -61.52
C ARG A 9 23.32 -15.81 -62.57
N ARG A 10 22.30 -16.66 -62.43
CA ARG A 10 22.03 -17.75 -63.38
C ARG A 10 21.87 -17.20 -64.80
N ARG A 11 20.93 -16.27 -65.00
CA ARG A 11 20.66 -15.73 -66.33
C ARG A 11 21.81 -14.90 -66.88
N MET A 12 22.51 -14.15 -66.01
CA MET A 12 23.69 -13.39 -66.44
C MET A 12 24.86 -14.29 -66.86
N THR A 13 25.09 -15.42 -66.17
CA THR A 13 26.10 -16.40 -66.60
C THR A 13 25.69 -17.04 -67.94
N GLU A 14 24.42 -17.41 -68.12
CA GLU A 14 23.93 -17.95 -69.40
C GLU A 14 24.17 -16.97 -70.57
N ILE A 15 23.85 -15.68 -70.39
CA ILE A 15 24.08 -14.66 -71.43
C ILE A 15 25.59 -14.48 -71.68
N HIS A 16 26.41 -14.50 -70.62
CA HIS A 16 27.86 -14.41 -70.75
C HIS A 16 28.46 -15.60 -71.51
N ASP A 17 28.00 -16.82 -71.23
CA ASP A 17 28.48 -18.03 -71.92
C ASP A 17 28.11 -18.00 -73.42
N ILE A 18 26.93 -17.47 -73.77
CA ILE A 18 26.52 -17.24 -75.16
C ILE A 18 27.44 -16.22 -75.83
N GLU A 19 27.74 -15.11 -75.16
CA GLU A 19 28.65 -14.06 -75.65
C GLU A 19 30.06 -14.60 -75.90
N VAL A 20 30.61 -15.38 -74.95
CA VAL A 20 31.92 -16.02 -75.06
C VAL A 20 31.93 -17.03 -76.21
N SER A 21 30.90 -17.86 -76.34
CA SER A 21 30.80 -18.85 -77.42
C SER A 21 30.74 -18.18 -78.80
N ALA A 22 29.97 -17.10 -78.94
CA ALA A 22 29.87 -16.34 -80.18
C ALA A 22 31.20 -15.64 -80.53
N TYR A 23 31.91 -15.13 -79.52
CA TYR A 23 33.25 -14.58 -79.67
C TYR A 23 34.27 -15.62 -80.14
N GLU A 24 34.27 -16.81 -79.52
CA GLU A 24 35.18 -17.90 -79.88
C GLU A 24 34.95 -18.38 -81.32
N LEU A 25 33.69 -18.47 -81.75
CA LEU A 25 33.32 -18.77 -83.14
C LEU A 25 33.85 -17.72 -84.12
N ALA A 26 33.63 -16.43 -83.83
CA ALA A 26 34.12 -15.32 -84.69
C ALA A 26 35.65 -15.29 -84.77
N LYS A 27 36.33 -15.60 -83.68
CA LYS A 27 37.79 -15.71 -83.65
C LYS A 27 38.27 -16.92 -84.47
N ALA A 28 37.55 -18.04 -84.44
CA ALA A 28 37.88 -19.25 -85.19
C ALA A 28 37.60 -19.13 -86.70
N SER A 29 36.59 -18.34 -87.11
CA SER A 29 36.30 -18.03 -88.52
C SER A 29 37.30 -17.05 -89.15
N GLY A 30 38.18 -16.44 -88.36
CA GLY A 30 39.17 -15.46 -88.83
C GLY A 30 38.60 -14.06 -89.02
N ASP A 31 37.43 -13.77 -88.46
CA ASP A 31 36.85 -12.43 -88.49
C ASP A 31 37.71 -11.45 -87.68
N ALA A 32 37.81 -10.20 -88.14
CA ALA A 32 38.53 -9.16 -87.42
C ALA A 32 37.75 -8.79 -86.15
N VAL A 33 38.16 -9.35 -85.02
CA VAL A 33 37.60 -9.07 -83.70
C VAL A 33 38.21 -7.76 -83.18
N ASP A 34 37.48 -6.65 -83.25
CA ASP A 34 37.83 -5.39 -82.58
C ASP A 34 37.12 -5.28 -81.22
N SER A 35 37.61 -4.40 -80.33
CA SER A 35 36.99 -4.08 -79.04
C SER A 35 35.55 -3.57 -79.14
N THR A 36 35.14 -3.09 -80.33
CA THR A 36 33.81 -2.55 -80.61
C THR A 36 32.81 -3.61 -81.11
N SER A 37 33.27 -4.84 -81.37
CA SER A 37 32.43 -5.91 -81.92
C SER A 37 31.40 -6.40 -80.89
N MET A 38 30.12 -6.38 -81.26
CA MET A 38 29.02 -6.93 -80.46
C MET A 38 28.73 -8.38 -80.86
N PHE A 39 28.92 -9.32 -79.93
CA PHE A 39 28.72 -10.76 -80.16
C PHE A 39 27.36 -11.28 -79.71
N LEU A 40 26.56 -10.43 -79.05
CA LEU A 40 25.20 -10.74 -78.64
C LEU A 40 24.19 -10.22 -79.65
N SER A 41 23.07 -10.94 -79.79
CA SER A 41 21.94 -10.43 -80.56
C SER A 41 21.37 -9.17 -79.90
N PRO A 42 20.74 -8.24 -80.65
CA PRO A 42 20.15 -7.03 -80.08
C PRO A 42 19.15 -7.32 -78.95
N ALA A 43 18.40 -8.43 -79.05
CA ALA A 43 17.48 -8.87 -78.02
C ALA A 43 18.20 -9.32 -76.73
N LEU A 44 19.28 -10.11 -76.84
CA LEU A 44 20.06 -10.56 -75.69
C LEU A 44 20.85 -9.41 -75.05
N GLN A 45 21.31 -8.44 -75.85
CA GLN A 45 21.95 -7.25 -75.33
C GLN A 45 20.96 -6.41 -74.49
N ALA A 46 19.74 -6.19 -75.00
CA ALA A 46 18.70 -5.47 -74.26
C ALA A 46 18.32 -6.21 -72.97
N GLU A 47 18.24 -7.55 -73.01
CA GLU A 47 18.00 -8.36 -71.81
C GLU A 47 19.14 -8.22 -70.78
N LYS A 48 20.40 -8.29 -71.22
CA LYS A 48 21.60 -8.09 -70.38
C LYS A 48 21.57 -6.71 -69.71
N GLU A 49 21.26 -5.67 -70.47
CA GLU A 49 21.18 -4.30 -69.95
C GLU A 49 20.03 -4.16 -68.93
N HIS A 50 18.86 -4.72 -69.22
CA HIS A 50 17.73 -4.75 -68.29
C HIS A 50 18.07 -5.48 -66.98
N LEU A 51 18.76 -6.63 -67.05
CA LEU A 51 19.19 -7.39 -65.87
C LEU A 51 20.22 -6.63 -65.02
N ILE A 52 21.09 -5.85 -65.66
CA ILE A 52 22.06 -4.97 -64.97
C ILE A 52 21.32 -3.82 -64.29
N GLN A 53 20.38 -3.17 -64.96
CA GLN A 53 19.60 -2.04 -64.41
C GLN A 53 18.69 -2.45 -63.25
N THR A 54 18.16 -3.68 -63.28
CA THR A 54 17.31 -4.22 -62.20
C THR A 54 18.13 -4.54 -60.94
N ALA A 55 19.43 -4.83 -61.09
CA ALA A 55 20.32 -5.17 -59.99
C ALA A 55 20.87 -3.93 -59.27
N PHE A 56 21.49 -4.14 -58.11
CA PHE A 56 22.01 -3.08 -57.26
C PHE A 56 23.52 -2.92 -57.43
N GLY A 57 23.98 -2.58 -58.64
CA GLY A 57 25.40 -2.42 -58.95
C GLY A 57 26.12 -1.39 -58.06
N ASP A 58 25.44 -0.30 -57.69
CA ASP A 58 25.98 0.77 -56.85
C ASP A 58 26.05 0.44 -55.36
N TRP A 59 25.61 -0.76 -54.96
CA TRP A 59 25.68 -1.24 -53.59
C TRP A 59 26.99 -1.97 -53.33
N ASN A 60 27.89 -1.28 -52.62
CA ASN A 60 29.16 -1.84 -52.18
C ASN A 60 29.02 -2.58 -50.84
N LYS A 61 30.05 -3.33 -50.48
CA LYS A 61 30.11 -4.11 -49.24
C LYS A 61 29.89 -3.24 -47.97
N PRO A 62 30.51 -2.04 -47.83
CA PRO A 62 30.18 -1.13 -46.72
C PRO A 62 28.71 -0.72 -46.64
N HIS A 63 28.07 -0.38 -47.76
CA HIS A 63 26.66 0.00 -47.81
C HIS A 63 25.76 -1.14 -47.34
N PHE A 64 26.05 -2.36 -47.77
CA PHE A 64 25.31 -3.55 -47.31
C PHE A 64 25.39 -3.74 -45.80
N PHE A 65 26.59 -3.75 -45.21
CA PHE A 65 26.74 -3.93 -43.77
C PHE A 65 26.18 -2.76 -42.97
N LEU A 66 26.28 -1.54 -43.50
CA LEU A 66 25.64 -0.36 -42.92
C LEU A 66 24.11 -0.54 -42.93
N PHE A 67 23.52 -0.92 -44.05
CA PHE A 67 22.08 -1.18 -44.17
C PHE A 67 21.59 -2.21 -43.16
N VAL A 68 22.27 -3.36 -43.05
CA VAL A 68 21.95 -4.40 -42.06
C VAL A 68 22.04 -3.86 -40.61
N LYS A 69 23.08 -3.08 -40.31
CA LYS A 69 23.25 -2.44 -39.00
C LYS A 69 22.12 -1.44 -38.70
N LEU A 70 21.70 -0.67 -39.70
CA LEU A 70 20.64 0.34 -39.55
C LEU A 70 19.26 -0.30 -39.42
N LEU A 71 19.00 -1.41 -40.13
CA LEU A 71 17.80 -2.24 -39.92
C LEU A 71 17.72 -2.73 -38.47
N ALA A 72 18.83 -3.21 -37.90
CA ALA A 72 18.85 -3.64 -36.50
C ALA A 72 18.68 -2.47 -35.50
N ARG A 73 19.00 -1.22 -35.89
CA ARG A 73 18.93 -0.04 -35.04
C ARG A 73 17.57 0.65 -35.06
N TYR A 74 17.01 0.85 -36.25
CA TYR A 74 15.75 1.58 -36.46
C TYR A 74 14.55 0.68 -36.71
N GLY A 75 14.78 -0.62 -36.92
CA GLY A 75 13.77 -1.60 -37.30
C GLY A 75 13.43 -1.57 -38.79
N ARG A 76 12.77 -2.64 -39.26
CA ARG A 76 12.36 -2.82 -40.66
C ARG A 76 11.34 -1.78 -41.17
N SER A 77 10.59 -1.16 -40.27
CA SER A 77 9.52 -0.22 -40.61
C SER A 77 10.01 1.19 -40.89
N ASN A 78 11.13 1.62 -40.29
CA ASN A 78 11.60 3.00 -40.37
C ASN A 78 12.68 3.18 -41.46
N LEU A 79 12.30 2.88 -42.70
CA LEU A 79 13.20 3.02 -43.85
C LEU A 79 13.64 4.47 -44.11
N ALA A 80 12.83 5.46 -43.70
CA ALA A 80 13.18 6.88 -43.85
C ALA A 80 14.39 7.27 -42.99
N ALA A 81 14.51 6.76 -41.77
CA ALA A 81 15.70 6.97 -40.94
C ALA A 81 16.95 6.28 -41.52
N ILE A 82 16.77 5.07 -42.06
CA ILE A 82 17.84 4.32 -42.73
C ILE A 82 18.35 5.08 -43.95
N ALA A 83 17.44 5.53 -44.82
CA ALA A 83 17.78 6.29 -46.03
C ALA A 83 18.55 7.58 -45.71
N ARG A 84 18.14 8.30 -44.67
CA ARG A 84 18.83 9.50 -44.19
C ARG A 84 20.26 9.22 -43.74
N GLU A 85 20.49 8.16 -42.97
CA GLU A 85 21.82 7.81 -42.45
C GLU A 85 22.72 7.18 -43.53
N MET A 86 22.12 6.49 -44.51
CA MET A 86 22.83 5.97 -45.69
C MET A 86 23.14 7.04 -46.75
N VAL A 87 22.54 8.23 -46.64
CA VAL A 87 22.63 9.29 -47.65
C VAL A 87 22.24 8.77 -49.04
N LYS A 88 21.15 7.98 -49.09
CA LYS A 88 20.56 7.44 -50.31
C LYS A 88 19.08 7.83 -50.41
N PRO A 89 18.52 7.96 -51.63
CA PRO A 89 17.11 8.22 -51.82
C PRO A 89 16.23 7.16 -51.14
N TYR A 90 15.09 7.59 -50.61
CA TYR A 90 14.15 6.68 -49.95
C TYR A 90 13.70 5.56 -50.88
N ASP A 91 13.36 5.88 -52.14
CA ASP A 91 12.85 4.91 -53.11
C ASP A 91 13.88 3.81 -53.43
N GLU A 92 15.17 4.18 -53.51
CA GLU A 92 16.26 3.22 -53.73
C GLU A 92 16.39 2.26 -52.54
N VAL A 93 16.36 2.81 -51.31
CA VAL A 93 16.46 2.02 -50.07
C VAL A 93 15.22 1.14 -49.87
N ALA A 94 14.04 1.62 -50.23
CA ALA A 94 12.80 0.85 -50.17
C ALA A 94 12.82 -0.32 -51.16
N ARG A 95 13.23 -0.09 -52.41
CA ARG A 95 13.41 -1.14 -53.42
C ARG A 95 14.45 -2.17 -52.98
N TYR A 96 15.57 -1.71 -52.40
CA TYR A 96 16.60 -2.58 -51.86
C TYR A 96 16.09 -3.42 -50.68
N ALA A 97 15.36 -2.80 -49.75
CA ALA A 97 14.79 -3.49 -48.60
C ALA A 97 13.81 -4.60 -49.01
N ASP A 98 12.91 -4.32 -49.95
CA ASP A 98 11.96 -5.30 -50.48
C ASP A 98 12.68 -6.50 -51.13
N THR A 99 13.68 -6.22 -51.98
CA THR A 99 14.51 -7.26 -52.60
C THR A 99 15.30 -8.04 -51.54
N PHE A 100 15.88 -7.35 -50.56
CA PHE A 100 16.67 -7.95 -49.49
C PHE A 100 15.86 -8.91 -48.63
N PHE A 101 14.59 -8.60 -48.30
CA PHE A 101 13.74 -9.50 -47.53
C PHE A 101 13.17 -10.64 -48.38
N THR A 102 12.90 -10.40 -49.66
CA THR A 102 12.36 -11.42 -50.58
C THR A 102 13.43 -12.43 -51.01
N ARG A 103 14.63 -11.94 -51.35
CA ARG A 103 15.75 -12.74 -51.89
C ARG A 103 16.90 -12.91 -50.91
N GLY A 104 16.70 -12.55 -49.64
CA GLY A 104 17.73 -12.63 -48.60
C GLY A 104 18.32 -14.02 -48.39
N SER A 105 17.55 -15.08 -48.66
CA SER A 105 18.02 -16.47 -48.59
C SER A 105 19.12 -16.83 -49.59
N GLU A 106 19.35 -16.00 -50.61
CA GLU A 106 20.47 -16.16 -51.55
C GLU A 106 21.82 -15.76 -50.93
N LEU A 107 21.81 -15.06 -49.79
CA LEU A 107 23.00 -14.61 -49.09
C LEU A 107 23.57 -15.75 -48.23
N THR A 108 24.89 -15.96 -48.30
CA THR A 108 25.58 -17.04 -47.57
C THR A 108 25.31 -17.02 -46.05
N ASP A 109 25.25 -15.83 -45.44
CA ASP A 109 25.06 -15.62 -44.00
C ASP A 109 23.64 -15.17 -43.61
N TRP A 110 22.62 -15.48 -44.44
CA TRP A 110 21.24 -14.98 -44.24
C TRP A 110 20.68 -15.21 -42.83
N ASP A 111 20.80 -16.43 -42.30
CA ASP A 111 20.25 -16.77 -40.98
C ASP A 111 20.86 -15.93 -39.86
N LYS A 112 22.16 -15.62 -39.96
CA LYS A 112 22.88 -14.79 -38.99
C LYS A 112 22.45 -13.33 -39.10
N ILE A 113 22.31 -12.83 -40.33
CA ILE A 113 21.85 -11.47 -40.61
C ILE A 113 20.42 -11.27 -40.10
N ARG A 114 19.50 -12.18 -40.45
CA ARG A 114 18.10 -12.15 -40.00
C ARG A 114 18.00 -12.15 -38.47
N LYS A 115 18.69 -13.08 -37.79
CA LYS A 115 18.72 -13.13 -36.32
C LYS A 115 19.29 -11.85 -35.69
N SER A 116 20.30 -11.24 -36.32
CA SER A 116 20.86 -9.97 -35.86
C SER A 116 19.86 -8.82 -35.96
N ILE A 117 19.07 -8.77 -37.04
CA ILE A 117 18.01 -7.76 -37.23
C ILE A 117 16.89 -7.97 -36.20
N GLU A 118 16.39 -9.20 -36.05
CA GLU A 118 15.35 -9.55 -35.08
C GLU A 118 15.75 -9.24 -33.63
N LYS A 119 17.02 -9.51 -33.28
CA LYS A 119 17.58 -9.16 -31.98
C LYS A 119 17.66 -7.64 -31.78
N GLY A 120 18.00 -6.90 -32.83
CA GLY A 120 18.00 -5.43 -32.81
C GLY A 120 16.60 -4.87 -32.56
N GLU A 121 15.61 -5.38 -33.28
CA GLU A 121 14.20 -4.99 -33.12
C GLU A 121 13.64 -5.34 -31.74
N SER A 122 13.98 -6.52 -31.22
CA SER A 122 13.61 -6.92 -29.85
C SER A 122 14.19 -5.96 -28.81
N LYS A 123 15.43 -5.52 -29.01
CA LYS A 123 16.06 -4.51 -28.15
C LYS A 123 15.41 -3.13 -28.30
N LEU A 124 14.99 -2.74 -29.51
CA LEU A 124 14.26 -1.49 -29.74
C LEU A 124 12.92 -1.48 -28.98
N LEU A 125 12.18 -2.59 -29.01
CA LEU A 125 10.96 -2.77 -28.24
C LEU A 125 11.23 -2.75 -26.72
N GLU A 126 12.31 -3.39 -26.25
CA GLU A 126 12.73 -3.32 -24.84
C GLU A 126 12.99 -1.87 -24.43
N ILE A 127 13.75 -1.11 -25.23
CA ILE A 127 14.05 0.30 -24.97
C ILE A 127 12.78 1.15 -24.89
N GLN A 128 11.84 0.94 -25.82
CA GLN A 128 10.56 1.65 -25.82
C GLN A 128 9.76 1.34 -24.54
N ARG A 129 9.64 0.05 -24.20
CA ARG A 129 8.97 -0.39 -22.97
C ARG A 129 9.61 0.24 -21.73
N LEU A 130 10.93 0.22 -21.62
CA LEU A 130 11.67 0.82 -20.52
C LEU A 130 11.46 2.35 -20.45
N ALA A 131 11.40 3.02 -21.60
CA ALA A 131 11.14 4.46 -21.67
C ALA A 131 9.72 4.79 -21.18
N ASP A 132 8.71 4.00 -21.59
CA ASP A 132 7.33 4.15 -21.15
C ASP A 132 7.20 3.93 -19.63
N GLN A 133 7.87 2.90 -19.09
CA GLN A 133 7.90 2.66 -17.64
C GLN A 133 8.58 3.78 -16.86
N THR A 134 9.66 4.33 -17.42
CA THR A 134 10.36 5.47 -16.83
C THR A 134 9.47 6.71 -16.81
N ALA A 135 8.77 7.00 -17.91
CA ALA A 135 7.81 8.10 -18.00
C ALA A 135 6.65 7.93 -17.00
N LEU A 136 6.11 6.71 -16.88
CA LEU A 136 5.05 6.40 -15.92
C LEU A 136 5.51 6.68 -14.49
N LYS A 137 6.73 6.27 -14.14
CA LYS A 137 7.29 6.50 -12.81
C LYS A 137 7.49 7.99 -12.53
N ILE A 138 8.11 8.72 -13.45
CA ILE A 138 8.35 10.17 -13.31
C ILE A 138 7.03 10.92 -13.13
N LYS A 139 5.98 10.56 -13.89
CA LYS A 139 4.65 11.17 -13.81
C LYS A 139 3.99 11.05 -12.43
N ARG A 140 4.40 10.09 -11.59
CA ARG A 140 3.85 9.92 -10.22
C ARG A 140 4.33 11.01 -9.25
N TYR A 141 5.39 11.74 -9.59
CA TYR A 141 6.00 12.76 -8.73
C TYR A 141 5.73 14.16 -9.27
N ALA A 142 5.36 15.10 -8.40
CA ALA A 142 5.19 16.50 -8.77
C ALA A 142 6.53 17.18 -9.06
N ASN A 143 7.56 16.86 -8.27
CA ASN A 143 8.94 17.31 -8.47
C ASN A 143 9.90 16.10 -8.57
N PRO A 144 10.03 15.48 -9.74
CA PRO A 144 10.82 14.26 -9.91
C PRO A 144 12.32 14.40 -9.59
N TYR A 145 12.89 15.60 -9.70
CA TYR A 145 14.31 15.82 -9.43
C TYR A 145 14.66 15.65 -7.95
N ASP A 146 13.74 16.05 -7.06
CA ASP A 146 13.97 16.02 -5.61
C ASP A 146 13.27 14.82 -4.94
N ASP A 147 12.04 14.50 -5.36
CA ASP A 147 11.17 13.57 -4.61
C ASP A 147 11.20 12.12 -5.12
N LEU A 148 11.81 11.85 -6.29
CA LEU A 148 11.73 10.53 -6.93
C LEU A 148 12.53 9.47 -6.17
N VAL A 149 11.84 8.53 -5.52
CA VAL A 149 12.52 7.46 -4.79
C VAL A 149 12.90 6.31 -5.71
N ILE A 150 14.15 5.86 -5.66
CA ILE A 150 14.65 4.72 -6.44
C ILE A 150 14.86 3.52 -5.52
N ASN A 151 14.05 2.48 -5.70
CA ASN A 151 14.16 1.24 -4.92
C ASN A 151 15.25 0.33 -5.49
N TYR A 152 16.48 0.52 -5.03
CA TYR A 152 17.62 -0.32 -5.41
C TYR A 152 17.44 -1.76 -4.91
N GLN A 153 17.59 -2.73 -5.82
CA GLN A 153 17.45 -4.14 -5.50
C GLN A 153 18.86 -4.76 -5.32
N GLY A 154 19.17 -5.22 -4.10
CA GLY A 154 20.42 -5.91 -3.77
C GLY A 154 21.52 -5.05 -3.12
N LYS A 155 22.64 -5.69 -2.76
CA LYS A 155 23.83 -5.05 -2.14
C LYS A 155 24.84 -4.62 -3.22
N GLY A 156 24.52 -3.59 -3.99
CA GLY A 156 25.45 -3.00 -4.97
C GLY A 156 26.21 -1.82 -4.37
N GLY A 157 27.55 -1.81 -4.50
CA GLY A 157 28.37 -0.68 -4.07
C GLY A 157 27.94 0.63 -4.73
N LYS A 158 27.66 1.65 -3.91
CA LYS A 158 27.19 2.96 -4.37
C LYS A 158 28.34 3.76 -4.98
N LEU A 159 28.59 3.55 -6.27
CA LEU A 159 29.43 4.46 -7.06
C LEU A 159 28.66 5.75 -7.43
N PHE A 160 27.36 5.63 -7.67
CA PHE A 160 26.47 6.75 -7.91
C PHE A 160 25.62 7.02 -6.67
N THR A 161 25.38 8.30 -6.39
CA THR A 161 24.43 8.71 -5.36
C THR A 161 22.99 8.63 -5.88
N GLU A 162 22.02 8.64 -4.95
CA GLU A 162 20.61 8.61 -5.33
C GLU A 162 20.18 9.90 -6.06
N GLU A 163 20.80 11.04 -5.71
CA GLU A 163 20.54 12.33 -6.35
C GLU A 163 21.04 12.34 -7.80
N GLU A 164 22.24 11.81 -8.04
CA GLU A 164 22.79 11.61 -9.38
C GLU A 164 21.89 10.69 -10.22
N ASP A 165 21.41 9.60 -9.65
CA ASP A 165 20.54 8.66 -10.35
C ASP A 165 19.17 9.26 -10.70
N ARG A 166 18.55 10.03 -9.78
CA ARG A 166 17.32 10.77 -10.06
C ARG A 166 17.52 11.73 -11.22
N LEU A 167 18.60 12.50 -11.18
CA LEU A 167 18.97 13.42 -12.25
C LEU A 167 19.12 12.69 -13.58
N LEU A 168 19.91 11.61 -13.62
CA LEU A 168 20.11 10.82 -14.85
C LEU A 168 18.80 10.28 -15.40
N LEU A 169 17.93 9.73 -14.55
CA LEU A 169 16.64 9.19 -14.97
C LEU A 169 15.74 10.28 -15.56
N CYS A 170 15.69 11.45 -14.94
CA CYS A 170 14.94 12.59 -15.46
C CYS A 170 15.51 13.08 -16.79
N LEU A 171 16.84 13.21 -16.90
CA LEU A 171 17.51 13.64 -18.14
C LEU A 171 17.26 12.66 -19.29
N VAL A 172 17.23 11.35 -19.04
CA VAL A 172 16.88 10.34 -20.03
C VAL A 172 15.46 10.49 -20.53
N HIS A 173 14.52 10.77 -19.63
CA HIS A 173 13.14 11.02 -20.01
C HIS A 173 12.99 12.29 -20.85
N THR A 174 13.68 13.37 -20.48
CA THR A 174 13.62 14.66 -21.20
C THR A 174 14.27 14.61 -22.57
N TYR A 175 15.46 14.02 -22.69
CA TYR A 175 16.26 14.04 -23.93
C TYR A 175 16.09 12.79 -24.79
N GLY A 176 15.43 11.76 -24.27
CA GLY A 176 15.22 10.47 -24.91
C GLY A 176 16.42 9.53 -24.78
N TYR A 177 16.12 8.24 -24.92
CA TYR A 177 17.12 7.17 -24.91
C TYR A 177 18.16 7.33 -26.03
N GLY A 178 19.44 7.08 -25.74
CA GLY A 178 20.51 7.15 -26.72
C GLY A 178 21.14 8.54 -26.89
N SER A 179 20.51 9.60 -26.36
CA SER A 179 21.01 10.99 -26.39
C SER A 179 22.12 11.26 -25.35
N TRP A 180 23.05 10.32 -25.14
CA TRP A 180 24.03 10.35 -24.05
C TRP A 180 24.95 11.56 -24.08
N GLU A 181 25.36 12.01 -25.27
CA GLU A 181 26.19 13.23 -25.42
C GLU A 181 25.42 14.51 -25.06
N LYS A 182 24.11 14.55 -25.28
CA LYS A 182 23.27 15.68 -24.82
C LYS A 182 23.16 15.66 -23.30
N ILE A 183 22.88 14.49 -22.72
CA ILE A 183 22.78 14.29 -21.27
C ILE A 183 24.10 14.67 -20.58
N LYS A 184 25.24 14.23 -21.13
CA LYS A 184 26.56 14.60 -20.62
C LYS A 184 26.79 16.11 -20.62
N ARG A 185 26.43 16.79 -21.71
CA ARG A 185 26.52 18.26 -21.79
C ARG A 185 25.63 18.94 -20.76
N GLU A 186 24.42 18.43 -20.55
CA GLU A 186 23.51 18.97 -19.54
C GLU A 186 24.09 18.85 -18.13
N ILE A 187 24.66 17.69 -17.78
CA ILE A 187 25.35 17.48 -16.49
C ILE A 187 26.51 18.48 -16.32
N HIS A 188 27.25 18.80 -17.38
CA HIS A 188 28.34 19.78 -17.31
C HIS A 188 27.84 21.23 -17.15
N ALA A 189 26.67 21.53 -17.70
CA ALA A 189 26.05 22.86 -17.64
C ALA A 189 25.27 23.09 -16.33
N ALA A 190 24.74 22.02 -15.73
CA ALA A 190 23.89 22.08 -14.55
C ALA A 190 24.69 22.58 -13.32
N PRO A 191 24.29 23.72 -12.70
CA PRO A 191 24.98 24.25 -11.53
C PRO A 191 24.99 23.29 -10.33
N VAL A 192 23.94 22.47 -10.19
CA VAL A 192 23.85 21.44 -9.13
C VAL A 192 24.98 20.40 -9.22
N CYS A 193 25.50 20.14 -10.42
CA CYS A 193 26.60 19.21 -10.65
C CYS A 193 27.97 19.92 -10.65
N ALA A 194 28.05 21.23 -10.38
CA ALA A 194 29.29 21.99 -10.54
C ALA A 194 30.45 21.39 -9.71
N PHE A 195 30.17 20.92 -8.51
CA PHE A 195 31.14 20.30 -7.59
C PHE A 195 31.16 18.77 -7.66
N ASP A 196 30.28 18.16 -8.45
CA ASP A 196 30.25 16.71 -8.66
C ASP A 196 31.22 16.32 -9.77
N TYR A 197 32.50 16.24 -9.39
CA TYR A 197 33.57 15.82 -10.30
C TYR A 197 33.40 14.37 -10.77
N TYR A 198 32.77 13.51 -9.96
CA TYR A 198 32.61 12.11 -10.31
C TYR A 198 31.64 11.96 -11.48
N LEU A 199 30.43 12.51 -11.36
CA LEU A 199 29.43 12.45 -12.42
C LEU A 199 29.91 13.16 -13.68
N ARG A 200 30.57 14.31 -13.55
CA ARG A 200 31.16 15.05 -14.69
C ARG A 200 32.30 14.29 -15.38
N SER A 201 33.07 13.48 -14.64
CA SER A 201 34.14 12.67 -15.22
C SER A 201 33.65 11.49 -16.06
N ARG A 202 32.37 11.11 -15.94
CA ARG A 202 31.84 9.94 -16.65
C ARG A 202 31.75 10.18 -18.16
N SER A 203 32.10 9.15 -18.91
CA SER A 203 31.89 9.10 -20.35
C SER A 203 30.41 8.91 -20.69
N ALA A 204 30.01 9.34 -21.88
CA ALA A 204 28.62 9.17 -22.35
C ALA A 204 28.19 7.68 -22.36
N THR A 205 29.12 6.76 -22.61
CA THR A 205 28.85 5.31 -22.59
C THR A 205 28.69 4.74 -21.19
N GLU A 206 29.39 5.28 -20.19
CA GLU A 206 29.18 4.93 -18.78
C GLU A 206 27.85 5.46 -18.26
N LEU A 207 27.52 6.71 -18.59
CA LEU A 207 26.22 7.30 -18.28
C LEU A 207 25.08 6.49 -18.91
N GLY A 208 25.22 6.11 -20.19
CA GLY A 208 24.25 5.26 -20.88
C GLY A 208 24.06 3.90 -20.20
N ARG A 209 25.15 3.23 -19.78
CA ARG A 209 25.06 1.98 -19.02
C ARG A 209 24.37 2.15 -17.66
N ARG A 210 24.63 3.27 -16.97
CA ARG A 210 23.94 3.59 -15.70
C ARG A 210 22.46 3.81 -15.93
N CYS A 211 22.10 4.60 -16.95
CA CYS A 211 20.71 4.85 -17.35
C CYS A 211 19.98 3.55 -17.71
N ASP A 212 20.59 2.65 -18.49
CA ASP A 212 20.04 1.33 -18.81
C ASP A 212 19.69 0.53 -17.54
N ALA A 213 20.56 0.56 -16.53
CA ALA A 213 20.32 -0.11 -15.26
C ALA A 213 19.19 0.56 -14.46
N LEU A 214 19.17 1.88 -14.41
CA LEU A 214 18.13 2.65 -13.71
C LEU A 214 16.75 2.43 -14.32
N MET A 215 16.63 2.42 -15.64
CA MET A 215 15.36 2.18 -16.32
C MET A 215 14.82 0.77 -16.02
N ARG A 216 15.68 -0.26 -15.95
CA ARG A 216 15.28 -1.62 -15.54
C ARG A 216 14.85 -1.68 -14.07
N ILE A 217 15.53 -0.94 -13.20
CA ILE A 217 15.11 -0.81 -11.79
C ILE A 217 13.72 -0.16 -11.73
N CYS A 218 13.46 0.87 -12.54
CA CYS A 218 12.17 1.54 -12.60
C CYS A 218 11.05 0.64 -13.11
N GLU A 219 11.31 -0.15 -14.15
CA GLU A 219 10.35 -1.15 -14.64
C GLU A 219 9.99 -2.15 -13.54
N LYS A 220 10.98 -2.71 -12.85
CA LYS A 220 10.72 -3.64 -11.75
C LYS A 220 9.96 -2.97 -10.61
N ASP A 221 10.33 -1.74 -10.26
CA ASP A 221 9.67 -0.99 -9.19
C ASP A 221 8.21 -0.67 -9.51
N ASN A 222 7.89 -0.39 -10.78
CA ASN A 222 6.50 -0.24 -11.20
C ASN A 222 5.72 -1.55 -11.07
N VAL A 223 6.31 -2.68 -11.45
CA VAL A 223 5.68 -4.00 -11.27
C VAL A 223 5.46 -4.32 -9.79
N ASP A 224 6.45 -4.06 -8.94
CA ASP A 224 6.35 -4.26 -7.49
C ASP A 224 5.28 -3.34 -6.87
N PHE A 225 5.17 -2.10 -7.36
CA PHE A 225 4.12 -1.15 -6.99
C PHE A 225 2.73 -1.67 -7.37
N ASP A 226 2.53 -2.11 -8.61
CA ASP A 226 1.24 -2.62 -9.09
C ASP A 226 0.82 -3.89 -8.32
N LEU A 227 1.78 -4.75 -7.97
CA LEU A 227 1.53 -5.93 -7.14
C LEU A 227 1.13 -5.55 -5.71
N LYS A 228 1.76 -4.51 -5.15
CA LYS A 228 1.41 -4.00 -3.83
C LYS A 228 0.02 -3.37 -3.84
N GLU A 229 -0.31 -2.58 -4.84
CA GLU A 229 -1.63 -1.96 -4.98
C GLU A 229 -2.74 -3.01 -5.09
N LYS A 230 -2.53 -4.09 -5.86
CA LYS A 230 -3.46 -5.22 -5.93
C LYS A 230 -3.65 -5.93 -4.59
N LYS A 231 -2.57 -6.13 -3.82
CA LYS A 231 -2.64 -6.74 -2.48
C LYS A 231 -3.37 -5.84 -1.49
N ASP A 232 -3.08 -4.55 -1.49
CA ASP A 232 -3.73 -3.58 -0.61
C ASP A 232 -5.23 -3.46 -0.95
N ALA A 233 -5.58 -3.47 -2.24
CA ALA A 233 -6.98 -3.49 -2.69
C ALA A 233 -7.71 -4.78 -2.28
N ALA A 234 -7.06 -5.95 -2.39
CA ALA A 234 -7.63 -7.22 -1.95
C ALA A 234 -7.86 -7.23 -0.43
N LEU A 235 -6.90 -6.73 0.35
CA LEU A 235 -7.02 -6.60 1.80
C LEU A 235 -8.15 -5.63 2.19
N GLN A 236 -8.27 -4.50 1.51
CA GLN A 236 -9.37 -3.55 1.74
C GLN A 236 -10.74 -4.19 1.46
N ARG A 237 -10.84 -5.01 0.42
CA ARG A 237 -12.07 -5.75 0.12
C ARG A 237 -12.39 -6.78 1.20
N GLU A 238 -11.41 -7.55 1.63
CA GLU A 238 -11.59 -8.52 2.72
C GLU A 238 -12.02 -7.85 4.02
N LEU A 239 -11.40 -6.71 4.38
CA LEU A 239 -11.80 -5.91 5.54
C LEU A 239 -13.21 -5.32 5.38
N ALA A 240 -13.64 -4.96 4.16
CA ALA A 240 -15.00 -4.51 3.91
C ALA A 240 -16.01 -5.65 4.12
N ASP A 241 -15.74 -6.83 3.56
CA ASP A 241 -16.59 -8.02 3.72
C ASP A 241 -16.71 -8.42 5.21
N GLN A 242 -15.61 -8.38 5.96
CA GLN A 242 -15.61 -8.61 7.42
C GLN A 242 -16.45 -7.57 8.19
N ARG A 243 -16.41 -6.30 7.77
CA ARG A 243 -17.21 -5.23 8.39
C ARG A 243 -18.69 -5.41 8.12
N ASP A 244 -19.06 -5.83 6.91
CA ASP A 244 -20.45 -6.08 6.53
C ASP A 244 -21.01 -7.30 7.27
N GLU A 245 -20.23 -8.38 7.39
CA GLU A 245 -20.60 -9.56 8.18
C GLU A 245 -20.78 -9.21 9.66
N LEU A 246 -19.83 -8.45 10.24
CA LEU A 246 -19.97 -7.99 11.63
C LEU A 246 -21.19 -7.08 11.82
N ALA A 247 -21.47 -6.19 10.87
CA ALA A 247 -22.65 -5.33 10.90
C ALA A 247 -23.95 -6.16 10.88
N LYS A 248 -24.00 -7.22 10.06
CA LYS A 248 -25.13 -8.14 10.00
C LYS A 248 -25.32 -8.89 11.32
N ARG A 249 -24.25 -9.44 11.90
CA ARG A 249 -24.29 -10.09 13.23
C ARG A 249 -24.79 -9.14 14.32
N ILE A 250 -24.34 -7.88 14.32
CA ILE A 250 -24.80 -6.86 15.27
C ILE A 250 -26.29 -6.54 15.05
N ALA A 251 -26.76 -6.46 13.80
CA ALA A 251 -28.16 -6.22 13.48
C ALA A 251 -29.06 -7.38 13.96
N ASP A 252 -28.64 -8.63 13.72
CA ASP A 252 -29.36 -9.82 14.16
C ASP A 252 -29.43 -9.91 15.69
N ALA A 253 -28.30 -9.67 16.38
CA ALA A 253 -28.26 -9.64 17.84
C ALA A 253 -29.13 -8.52 18.44
N LYS A 254 -29.16 -7.34 17.82
CA LYS A 254 -30.08 -6.25 18.23
C LYS A 254 -31.54 -6.63 18.01
N ALA A 255 -31.86 -7.27 16.89
CA ALA A 255 -33.21 -7.73 16.61
C ALA A 255 -33.67 -8.81 17.60
N GLU A 256 -32.77 -9.71 18.00
CA GLU A 256 -33.02 -10.70 19.05
C GLU A 256 -33.21 -10.04 20.43
N LEU A 257 -32.33 -9.10 20.81
CA LEU A 257 -32.47 -8.36 22.06
C LEU A 257 -33.81 -7.63 22.14
N ASN A 258 -34.22 -6.95 21.05
CA ASN A 258 -35.51 -6.26 20.99
C ASN A 258 -36.70 -7.23 21.11
N ARG A 259 -36.61 -8.41 20.48
CA ARG A 259 -37.64 -9.48 20.63
C ARG A 259 -37.74 -9.95 22.08
N ASN A 260 -36.61 -10.21 22.72
CA ASN A 260 -36.56 -10.64 24.11
C ASN A 260 -37.08 -9.57 25.07
N GLN A 261 -36.74 -8.29 24.82
CA GLN A 261 -37.24 -7.17 25.60
C GLN A 261 -38.76 -7.06 25.50
N ALA A 262 -39.33 -7.17 24.29
CA ALA A 262 -40.77 -7.15 24.09
C ALA A 262 -41.50 -8.28 24.85
N LEU A 263 -40.93 -9.49 24.88
CA LEU A 263 -41.47 -10.62 25.65
C LEU A 263 -41.43 -10.38 27.16
N VAL A 264 -40.36 -9.76 27.66
CA VAL A 264 -40.24 -9.37 29.08
C VAL A 264 -41.29 -8.32 29.42
N ASP A 265 -41.42 -7.28 28.59
CA ASP A 265 -42.40 -6.22 28.78
C ASP A 265 -43.85 -6.77 28.75
N GLU A 266 -44.15 -7.72 27.87
CA GLU A 266 -45.46 -8.40 27.85
C GLU A 266 -45.75 -9.17 29.14
N LYS A 267 -44.76 -9.91 29.67
CA LYS A 267 -44.87 -10.63 30.95
C LYS A 267 -45.08 -9.67 32.11
N ILE A 268 -44.34 -8.55 32.14
CA ILE A 268 -44.50 -7.49 33.15
C ILE A 268 -45.92 -6.92 33.09
N MET A 269 -46.44 -6.62 31.90
CA MET A 269 -47.80 -6.10 31.72
C MET A 269 -48.88 -7.10 32.15
N LYS A 270 -48.72 -8.39 31.85
CA LYS A 270 -49.62 -9.46 32.31
C LYS A 270 -49.64 -9.57 33.84
N GLU A 271 -48.48 -9.58 34.48
CA GLU A 271 -48.39 -9.61 35.94
C GLU A 271 -48.93 -8.33 36.59
N ALA A 272 -48.67 -7.15 36.01
CA ALA A 272 -49.24 -5.88 36.47
C ALA A 272 -50.78 -5.89 36.40
N LYS A 273 -51.38 -6.38 35.30
CA LYS A 273 -52.83 -6.55 35.17
C LYS A 273 -53.39 -7.53 36.19
N LYS A 274 -52.72 -8.67 36.41
CA LYS A 274 -53.11 -9.66 37.42
C LYS A 274 -53.07 -9.07 38.83
N MET A 275 -52.04 -8.28 39.15
CA MET A 275 -51.91 -7.57 40.41
C MET A 275 -52.98 -6.49 40.59
N GLN A 276 -53.36 -5.76 39.53
CA GLN A 276 -54.48 -4.82 39.54
C GLN A 276 -55.83 -5.53 39.76
N ALA A 277 -56.12 -6.58 38.99
CA ALA A 277 -57.34 -7.38 39.16
C ALA A 277 -57.42 -8.00 40.57
N ALA A 278 -56.30 -8.45 41.14
CA ALA A 278 -56.25 -8.93 42.52
C ALA A 278 -56.53 -7.83 43.55
N ARG A 279 -56.07 -6.60 43.30
CA ARG A 279 -56.39 -5.42 44.14
C ARG A 279 -57.86 -5.04 44.03
N GLU A 280 -58.44 -5.07 42.83
CA GLU A 280 -59.86 -4.79 42.57
C GLU A 280 -60.77 -5.88 43.18
N ALA A 281 -60.43 -7.15 43.03
CA ALA A 281 -61.15 -8.26 43.66
C ALA A 281 -61.08 -8.20 45.20
N LYS A 282 -59.94 -7.74 45.77
CA LYS A 282 -59.85 -7.45 47.21
C LYS A 282 -60.74 -6.27 47.61
N ARG A 283 -60.86 -5.23 46.76
CA ARG A 283 -61.81 -4.11 46.95
C ARG A 283 -63.26 -4.61 46.94
N GLN A 284 -63.64 -5.41 45.95
CA GLN A 284 -64.98 -5.99 45.83
C GLN A 284 -65.30 -6.99 46.96
N LYS A 285 -64.33 -7.77 47.44
CA LYS A 285 -64.49 -8.61 48.65
C LYS A 285 -64.66 -7.80 49.92
N LYS A 286 -64.08 -6.60 49.99
CA LYS A 286 -64.29 -5.67 51.10
C LYS A 286 -65.69 -5.05 51.04
N GLU A 287 -66.23 -4.82 49.84
CA GLU A 287 -67.60 -4.33 49.61
C GLU A 287 -68.65 -5.42 49.87
N THR A 288 -68.42 -6.67 49.45
CA THR A 288 -69.37 -7.80 49.66
C THR A 288 -69.35 -8.40 51.07
N LYS A 289 -68.30 -8.15 51.87
CA LYS A 289 -68.28 -8.51 53.30
C LYS A 289 -68.91 -7.43 54.19
N GLY A 290 -69.39 -6.34 53.59
CA GLY A 290 -70.10 -5.25 54.25
C GLY A 290 -71.54 -5.17 53.78
N ASP A 291 -72.35 -6.18 54.10
CA ASP A 291 -73.81 -5.98 54.20
C ASP A 291 -74.43 -6.91 55.25
N VAL A 292 -74.01 -6.71 56.51
CA VAL A 292 -74.86 -6.74 57.72
C VAL A 292 -74.17 -5.80 58.71
N ASP A 293 -74.49 -4.52 58.63
CA ASP A 293 -74.76 -3.60 59.75
C ASP A 293 -74.72 -2.16 59.22
N THR A 294 -75.90 -1.57 59.06
CA THR A 294 -76.06 -0.12 59.09
C THR A 294 -75.71 0.36 60.50
N ALA A 295 -74.52 0.95 60.66
CA ALA A 295 -74.22 2.11 61.53
C ALA A 295 -72.74 2.13 61.95
N LYS A 296 -71.92 2.86 61.19
CA LYS A 296 -70.89 3.80 61.69
C LYS A 296 -70.01 4.24 60.53
N VAL A 297 -70.30 5.43 60.03
CA VAL A 297 -69.25 6.26 59.46
C VAL A 297 -68.38 6.66 60.66
N ASP A 298 -67.30 5.94 60.90
CA ASP A 298 -66.26 6.41 61.81
C ASP A 298 -65.57 7.60 61.14
N ASP A 299 -66.09 8.73 61.58
CA ASP A 299 -65.63 10.09 61.46
C ASP A 299 -64.20 10.23 62.04
N ALA A 300 -63.20 9.65 61.37
CA ALA A 300 -61.84 9.52 61.90
C ALA A 300 -60.99 10.80 61.75
N LEU A 301 -61.51 11.96 62.14
CA LEU A 301 -60.75 13.18 62.45
C LEU A 301 -61.65 14.10 63.29
N PRO A 302 -61.21 14.59 64.48
CA PRO A 302 -62.01 15.53 65.26
C PRO A 302 -62.39 16.76 64.43
N GLU A 303 -63.64 17.23 64.52
CA GLU A 303 -64.18 18.42 63.83
C GLU A 303 -63.18 19.60 63.68
N PRO A 304 -62.44 20.06 64.72
CA PRO A 304 -61.47 21.15 64.58
C PRO A 304 -60.34 20.88 63.57
N VAL A 305 -59.97 19.62 63.38
CA VAL A 305 -58.87 19.21 62.47
C VAL A 305 -59.36 19.16 61.01
N ARG A 306 -60.66 19.00 60.78
CA ARG A 306 -61.26 19.06 59.43
C ARG A 306 -61.41 20.48 58.94
N GLU A 307 -61.81 21.38 59.83
CA GLU A 307 -61.93 22.79 59.50
C GLU A 307 -60.55 23.38 59.14
N GLU A 308 -59.50 22.91 59.85
CA GLU A 308 -58.11 23.27 59.55
C GLU A 308 -57.61 22.69 58.21
N LEU A 309 -58.02 21.46 57.85
CA LEU A 309 -57.73 20.87 56.53
C LEU A 309 -58.45 21.64 55.41
N ARG A 310 -59.72 22.02 55.62
CA ARG A 310 -60.51 22.82 54.67
C ARG A 310 -59.91 24.21 54.46
N GLN A 311 -59.46 24.87 55.53
CA GLN A 311 -58.71 26.13 55.43
C GLN A 311 -57.38 25.95 54.69
N MET A 312 -56.64 24.88 54.97
CA MET A 312 -55.35 24.62 54.32
C MET A 312 -55.50 24.36 52.81
N ILE A 313 -56.58 23.69 52.39
CA ILE A 313 -56.92 23.49 50.96
C ILE A 313 -57.35 24.83 50.33
N ALA A 314 -58.16 25.63 51.01
CA ALA A 314 -58.65 26.91 50.50
C ALA A 314 -57.55 27.98 50.37
N GLN A 315 -56.51 27.93 51.22
CA GLN A 315 -55.40 28.90 51.24
C GLN A 315 -54.19 28.45 50.43
N SER A 316 -54.09 27.19 50.02
CA SER A 316 -52.93 26.71 49.28
C SER A 316 -53.02 27.06 47.79
N THR A 317 -51.94 27.63 47.24
CA THR A 317 -51.77 27.87 45.79
C THR A 317 -51.31 26.63 45.02
N ASP A 318 -51.09 25.51 45.73
CA ASP A 318 -50.55 24.27 45.18
C ASP A 318 -51.66 23.46 44.49
N LYS A 319 -51.52 23.20 43.19
CA LYS A 319 -52.56 22.50 42.39
C LYS A 319 -52.59 20.98 42.60
N GLU A 320 -51.63 20.41 43.33
CA GLU A 320 -51.52 18.98 43.55
C GLU A 320 -51.94 18.57 44.97
N ALA A 321 -52.98 17.74 45.03
CA ALA A 321 -53.56 17.24 46.28
C ALA A 321 -52.57 16.41 47.14
N SER A 322 -51.58 15.77 46.51
CA SER A 322 -50.53 14.99 47.18
C SER A 322 -49.65 15.86 48.08
N THR A 323 -49.33 17.09 47.66
CA THR A 323 -48.46 18.00 48.40
C THR A 323 -49.17 18.60 49.62
N ILE A 324 -50.47 18.92 49.47
CA ILE A 324 -51.31 19.41 50.57
C ILE A 324 -51.50 18.29 51.61
N ALA A 325 -51.74 17.04 51.16
CA ALA A 325 -51.86 15.89 52.05
C ALA A 325 -50.58 15.58 52.85
N LEU A 326 -49.40 15.71 52.23
CA LEU A 326 -48.12 15.53 52.91
C LEU A 326 -47.88 16.60 53.99
N LYS A 327 -48.17 17.88 53.69
CA LYS A 327 -48.05 18.99 54.65
C LYS A 327 -49.00 18.84 55.83
N PHE A 328 -50.23 18.38 55.58
CA PHE A 328 -51.22 18.12 56.62
C PHE A 328 -50.83 16.95 57.52
N CYS A 329 -50.37 15.83 56.94
CA CYS A 329 -49.89 14.68 57.70
C CYS A 329 -48.65 15.01 58.56
N ALA A 330 -47.74 15.85 58.07
CA ALA A 330 -46.59 16.32 58.84
C ALA A 330 -46.98 17.14 60.08
N LYS A 331 -48.13 17.84 60.04
CA LYS A 331 -48.63 18.67 61.14
C LYS A 331 -49.36 17.85 62.22
N HIS A 332 -50.05 16.78 61.83
CA HIS A 332 -50.99 16.05 62.72
C HIS A 332 -50.58 14.62 63.09
N VAL A 333 -49.58 14.01 62.44
CA VAL A 333 -49.13 12.64 62.77
C VAL A 333 -47.76 12.69 63.45
N LYS A 334 -47.71 12.42 64.76
CA LYS A 334 -46.43 12.16 65.47
C LYS A 334 -45.85 10.82 65.01
N CYS A 335 -45.07 10.85 63.92
CA CYS A 335 -44.29 9.72 63.48
C CYS A 335 -43.21 9.41 64.53
N HIS A 336 -43.24 8.22 65.12
CA HIS A 336 -42.17 7.67 65.94
C HIS A 336 -40.94 7.43 65.06
N SER A 337 -40.12 8.46 64.89
CA SER A 337 -38.78 8.30 64.35
C SER A 337 -37.93 7.55 65.38
N ARG A 338 -37.52 6.32 65.07
CA ARG A 338 -36.43 5.63 65.76
C ARG A 338 -35.18 6.50 65.66
N LYS A 339 -34.86 7.18 66.76
CA LYS A 339 -33.64 7.95 66.98
C LYS A 339 -32.41 7.04 66.77
N ARG A 340 -31.48 7.48 65.93
CA ARG A 340 -30.06 7.14 66.05
C ARG A 340 -29.38 8.39 66.63
N PRO A 341 -28.53 8.30 67.67
CA PRO A 341 -28.06 9.48 68.38
C PRO A 341 -27.11 10.29 67.51
N LEU A 342 -27.37 11.60 67.44
CA LEU A 342 -26.43 12.64 67.06
C LEU A 342 -26.36 13.51 68.32
N ASP A 343 -25.21 13.50 68.99
CA ASP A 343 -24.93 14.43 70.08
C ASP A 343 -24.61 15.81 69.50
N ASP A 344 -25.07 16.81 70.24
CA ASP A 344 -25.15 18.21 69.89
C ASP A 344 -23.80 18.94 69.85
N ASP A 345 -23.85 20.02 69.09
CA ASP A 345 -22.90 21.12 68.90
C ASP A 345 -22.61 21.85 70.24
N GLU A 346 -21.34 22.17 70.52
CA GLU A 346 -21.00 23.36 71.29
C GLU A 346 -19.71 24.01 70.77
N SER A 347 -19.87 25.19 70.18
CA SER A 347 -18.80 26.13 69.85
C SER A 347 -18.13 26.70 71.10
N LYS A 348 -16.80 26.85 71.07
CA LYS A 348 -16.10 27.94 71.79
C LYS A 348 -14.74 28.25 71.14
N ASP A 349 -14.44 29.54 71.19
CA ASP A 349 -13.41 30.31 70.50
C ASP A 349 -11.95 29.93 70.79
N GLY A 350 -11.03 30.35 69.91
CA GLY A 350 -9.62 30.56 70.27
C GLY A 350 -8.61 30.32 69.14
N ALA A 351 -7.88 31.37 68.77
CA ALA A 351 -6.86 31.42 67.73
C ALA A 351 -5.55 30.64 68.05
N ALA A 352 -4.86 30.13 67.03
CA ALA A 352 -3.42 30.34 66.74
C ALA A 352 -2.78 29.22 65.87
N ALA A 353 -2.07 29.66 64.82
CA ALA A 353 -0.81 29.17 64.23
C ALA A 353 -0.48 27.66 64.05
N ALA A 354 0.00 27.39 62.82
CA ALA A 354 1.14 26.53 62.44
C ALA A 354 0.99 25.00 62.27
N SER A 355 1.36 24.57 61.04
CA SER A 355 2.17 23.38 60.69
C SER A 355 1.81 21.99 61.24
N SER A 356 1.46 21.05 60.36
CA SER A 356 2.22 19.81 60.09
C SER A 356 1.36 18.68 59.48
N LYS A 357 2.08 17.71 58.91
CA LYS A 357 1.64 16.58 58.11
C LYS A 357 0.89 15.49 58.89
N ASP A 358 0.24 14.63 58.11
CA ASP A 358 -0.18 13.25 58.41
C ASP A 358 -1.36 13.04 59.37
N SER A 359 -2.54 12.85 58.76
CA SER A 359 -3.54 11.87 59.21
C SER A 359 -4.44 11.42 58.05
N PRO A 360 -4.94 10.17 58.04
CA PRO A 360 -5.47 9.52 56.84
C PRO A 360 -6.84 10.10 56.47
N ARG A 361 -6.99 10.56 55.22
CA ARG A 361 -8.30 10.96 54.68
C ARG A 361 -9.23 9.74 54.64
N LEU A 362 -10.44 9.89 55.16
CA LEU A 362 -11.53 8.92 54.99
C LEU A 362 -11.72 8.59 53.49
N PRO A 363 -12.00 7.32 53.13
CA PRO A 363 -12.13 6.92 51.74
C PRO A 363 -13.29 7.68 51.07
N LYS A 364 -12.99 8.31 49.93
CA LYS A 364 -14.00 9.01 49.12
C LYS A 364 -15.09 8.03 48.68
N SER A 365 -16.36 8.44 48.84
CA SER A 365 -17.52 7.67 48.41
C SER A 365 -17.38 7.20 46.95
N PRO A 366 -17.66 5.91 46.65
CA PRO A 366 -17.55 5.36 45.31
C PRO A 366 -18.49 6.01 44.27
N TRP A 367 -19.42 6.87 44.73
CA TRP A 367 -20.46 7.50 43.91
C TRP A 367 -20.25 9.01 43.73
N SER A 368 -19.09 9.55 44.12
CA SER A 368 -18.74 10.96 43.88
C SER A 368 -18.61 11.25 42.37
N PRO A 369 -19.07 12.42 41.87
CA PRO A 369 -18.89 12.80 40.46
C PRO A 369 -17.45 12.73 39.96
N SER A 370 -16.44 13.04 40.79
CA SER A 370 -15.02 12.87 40.44
C SER A 370 -14.58 11.41 40.42
N ALA A 371 -15.11 10.55 41.30
CA ALA A 371 -14.82 9.12 41.31
C ALA A 371 -15.47 8.42 40.10
N MET A 372 -16.69 8.80 39.73
CA MET A 372 -17.36 8.34 38.51
C MET A 372 -16.65 8.80 37.23
N LYS A 373 -16.12 10.03 37.19
CA LYS A 373 -15.36 10.54 36.03
C LYS A 373 -13.98 9.88 35.90
N GLN A 374 -13.33 9.53 37.01
CA GLN A 374 -12.11 8.71 36.99
C GLN A 374 -12.39 7.25 36.64
N ALA A 375 -13.52 6.69 37.10
CA ALA A 375 -13.93 5.34 36.74
C ALA A 375 -14.31 5.23 35.26
N SER A 376 -15.00 6.23 34.70
CA SER A 376 -15.34 6.28 33.27
C SER A 376 -14.11 6.49 32.39
N SER A 377 -13.14 7.31 32.79
CA SER A 377 -11.88 7.46 32.05
C SER A 377 -11.01 6.20 32.12
N LYS A 378 -10.96 5.51 33.27
CA LYS A 378 -10.32 4.19 33.40
C LYS A 378 -11.03 3.13 32.56
N LYS A 379 -12.36 3.15 32.50
CA LYS A 379 -13.17 2.23 31.67
C LYS A 379 -12.93 2.50 30.19
N ALA A 380 -12.89 3.76 29.76
CA ALA A 380 -12.58 4.16 28.39
C ALA A 380 -11.14 3.82 27.97
N LYS A 381 -10.16 3.99 28.88
CA LYS A 381 -8.77 3.61 28.64
C LYS A 381 -8.61 2.08 28.53
N LYS A 382 -9.31 1.31 29.37
CA LYS A 382 -9.37 -0.15 29.31
C LYS A 382 -10.05 -0.63 28.02
N GLN A 383 -11.15 0.02 27.60
CA GLN A 383 -11.87 -0.29 26.36
C GLN A 383 -11.08 0.08 25.10
N ALA A 384 -10.21 1.09 25.16
CA ALA A 384 -9.28 1.44 24.10
C ALA A 384 -8.04 0.52 24.05
N GLU A 385 -7.70 -0.14 25.15
CA GLU A 385 -6.65 -1.18 25.21
C GLU A 385 -7.15 -2.52 24.66
N LEU A 386 -8.40 -2.88 24.95
CA LEU A 386 -9.09 -4.06 24.40
C LEU A 386 -9.35 -3.99 22.88
N LYS A 387 -9.21 -2.81 22.26
CA LYS A 387 -9.35 -2.60 20.81
C LYS A 387 -8.03 -2.68 20.05
N LYS A 388 -6.91 -2.94 20.72
CA LYS A 388 -5.61 -3.13 20.05
C LYS A 388 -5.43 -4.61 19.74
N PRO A 389 -4.91 -4.96 18.55
CA PRO A 389 -4.63 -6.35 18.23
C PRO A 389 -3.68 -6.96 19.28
N PRO A 390 -3.84 -8.25 19.63
CA PRO A 390 -2.98 -8.92 20.60
C PRO A 390 -1.52 -8.73 20.21
N ARG A 391 -0.66 -8.50 21.22
CA ARG A 391 0.75 -8.21 20.97
C ARG A 391 1.42 -9.51 20.54
N LYS A 392 2.15 -9.46 19.42
CA LYS A 392 2.89 -10.61 18.86
C LYS A 392 3.68 -11.38 19.93
N PRO A 393 3.80 -12.71 19.79
CA PRO A 393 4.51 -13.53 20.76
C PRO A 393 5.98 -13.13 20.84
N ARG A 394 6.53 -13.13 22.05
CA ARG A 394 7.91 -12.75 22.32
C ARG A 394 8.82 -13.96 22.16
N SER A 395 9.95 -13.76 21.48
CA SER A 395 11.01 -14.76 21.39
C SER A 395 11.71 -14.95 22.75
N ALA A 396 12.31 -16.12 22.96
CA ALA A 396 13.09 -16.47 24.14
C ALA A 396 14.13 -15.41 24.51
N TYR A 397 14.85 -14.85 23.52
CA TYR A 397 15.81 -13.76 23.73
C TYR A 397 15.15 -12.45 24.20
N VAL A 398 13.94 -12.15 23.72
CA VAL A 398 13.18 -10.95 24.14
C VAL A 398 12.74 -11.09 25.59
N LEU A 399 12.29 -12.28 26.00
CA LEU A 399 11.90 -12.57 27.39
C LEU A 399 13.12 -12.50 28.33
N PHE A 400 14.24 -13.10 27.91
CA PHE A 400 15.52 -13.02 28.62
C PHE A 400 15.99 -11.58 28.78
N SER A 401 16.05 -10.82 27.69
CA SER A 401 16.54 -9.44 27.72
C SER A 401 15.68 -8.57 28.63
N LEU A 402 14.36 -8.76 28.68
CA LEU A 402 13.50 -8.01 29.60
C LEU A 402 13.76 -8.34 31.07
N ALA A 403 13.95 -9.61 31.39
CA ALA A 403 14.20 -10.06 32.76
C ALA A 403 15.58 -9.63 33.27
N LYS A 404 16.60 -9.67 32.39
CA LYS A 404 17.99 -9.38 32.74
C LYS A 404 18.40 -7.93 32.51
N ARG A 405 17.64 -7.13 31.73
CA ARG A 405 17.99 -5.73 31.43
C ARG A 405 18.27 -4.90 32.66
N ASN A 406 17.44 -4.97 33.70
CA ASN A 406 17.62 -4.18 34.91
C ASN A 406 18.85 -4.63 35.71
N GLN A 407 19.15 -5.94 35.71
CA GLN A 407 20.32 -6.51 36.36
C GLN A 407 21.61 -6.08 35.63
N VAL A 408 21.62 -6.15 34.29
CA VAL A 408 22.76 -5.72 33.48
C VAL A 408 22.95 -4.21 33.53
N ARG A 409 21.85 -3.42 33.55
CA ARG A 409 21.90 -1.96 33.73
C ARG A 409 22.48 -1.56 35.09
N ALA A 410 22.21 -2.33 36.15
CA ALA A 410 22.77 -2.08 37.47
C ALA A 410 24.28 -2.41 37.55
N SER A 411 24.77 -3.35 36.73
CA SER A 411 26.19 -3.68 36.63
C SER A 411 27.00 -2.74 35.71
N MET A 412 26.33 -1.79 35.05
CA MET A 412 26.95 -0.86 34.11
C MET A 412 26.94 0.57 34.66
N PRO A 413 27.88 1.44 34.25
CA PRO A 413 27.84 2.86 34.56
C PRO A 413 26.51 3.50 34.15
N ALA A 414 26.03 4.48 34.94
CA ALA A 414 24.72 5.11 34.72
C ALA A 414 24.62 5.85 33.36
N ASP A 415 25.75 6.25 32.79
CA ASP A 415 25.84 6.99 31.52
C ASP A 415 25.93 6.07 30.27
N THR A 416 25.89 4.75 30.46
CA THR A 416 25.98 3.80 29.34
C THR A 416 24.71 3.85 28.48
N GLY A 417 24.88 3.99 27.16
CA GLY A 417 23.79 4.05 26.20
C GLY A 417 22.93 2.77 26.15
N ILE A 418 21.73 2.87 25.58
CA ILE A 418 20.85 1.71 25.37
C ILE A 418 21.48 0.70 24.40
N VAL A 419 22.28 1.18 23.43
CA VAL A 419 22.96 0.33 22.43
C VAL A 419 23.95 -0.60 23.11
N ASP A 420 24.82 -0.08 23.98
CA ASP A 420 25.85 -0.86 24.68
C ASP A 420 25.24 -1.86 25.67
N LEU A 421 24.13 -1.47 26.33
CA LEU A 421 23.36 -2.38 27.19
C LEU A 421 22.80 -3.57 26.40
N MET A 422 22.29 -3.33 25.18
CA MET A 422 21.75 -4.39 24.33
C MET A 422 22.86 -5.28 23.75
N SER A 423 24.03 -4.71 23.43
CA SER A 423 25.22 -5.49 23.06
C SER A 423 25.61 -6.45 24.18
N ARG A 424 25.68 -5.97 25.43
CA ARG A 424 26.00 -6.81 26.59
C ARG A 424 24.97 -7.90 26.87
N LEU A 425 23.69 -7.61 26.68
CA LEU A 425 22.63 -8.61 26.80
C LEU A 425 22.73 -9.68 25.70
N THR A 426 23.22 -9.32 24.51
CA THR A 426 23.43 -10.27 23.41
C THR A 426 24.62 -11.18 23.70
N GLU A 427 25.73 -10.65 24.19
CA GLU A 427 26.88 -11.43 24.65
C GLU A 427 26.48 -12.43 25.74
N LEU A 428 25.78 -11.97 26.77
CA LEU A 428 25.29 -12.83 27.86
C LEU A 428 24.35 -13.94 27.36
N TRP A 429 23.54 -13.67 26.34
CA TRP A 429 22.70 -14.69 25.74
C TRP A 429 23.52 -15.71 24.92
N LEU A 430 24.54 -15.28 24.20
CA LEU A 430 25.39 -16.18 23.42
C LEU A 430 26.19 -17.12 24.35
N ASP A 431 26.71 -16.60 25.45
CA ASP A 431 27.53 -17.33 26.43
C ASP A 431 26.71 -18.32 27.30
N MET A 432 25.39 -18.19 27.35
CA MET A 432 24.53 -19.12 28.09
C MET A 432 24.51 -20.52 27.44
N SER A 433 24.58 -21.55 28.28
CA SER A 433 24.42 -22.94 27.86
C SER A 433 22.99 -23.22 27.37
N GLU A 434 22.79 -24.29 26.60
CA GLU A 434 21.45 -24.70 26.17
C GLU A 434 20.53 -25.03 27.36
N ALA A 435 21.10 -25.56 28.45
CA ALA A 435 20.37 -25.82 29.69
C ALA A 435 19.86 -24.53 30.35
N ASP A 436 20.67 -23.46 30.36
CA ASP A 436 20.27 -22.17 30.92
C ASP A 436 19.29 -21.41 29.99
N LYS A 437 19.29 -21.74 28.70
CA LYS A 437 18.34 -21.22 27.71
C LYS A 437 16.99 -21.93 27.75
N ALA A 438 16.93 -23.18 28.23
CA ALA A 438 15.71 -23.99 28.26
C ALA A 438 14.50 -23.30 28.90
N PRO A 439 14.61 -22.64 30.08
CA PRO A 439 13.47 -21.94 30.69
C PRO A 439 12.93 -20.79 29.83
N TRP A 440 13.77 -20.17 29.01
CA TRP A 440 13.36 -19.08 28.12
C TRP A 440 12.65 -19.59 26.86
N TYR A 441 13.02 -20.77 26.38
CA TYR A 441 12.29 -21.45 25.31
C TYR A 441 10.93 -21.96 25.78
N GLU A 442 10.84 -22.50 26.99
CA GLU A 442 9.55 -22.85 27.61
C GLU A 442 8.66 -21.61 27.78
N ALA A 443 9.24 -20.50 28.27
CA ALA A 443 8.52 -19.23 28.39
C ALA A 443 8.05 -18.67 27.03
N GLN A 444 8.82 -18.87 25.96
CA GLN A 444 8.41 -18.52 24.59
C GLN A 444 7.20 -19.33 24.14
N GLU A 445 7.17 -20.64 24.40
CA GLU A 445 6.03 -21.49 24.04
C GLU A 445 4.76 -21.13 24.86
N ILE A 446 4.93 -20.73 26.12
CA ILE A 446 3.82 -20.20 26.94
C ILE A 446 3.31 -18.87 26.37
N ASP A 447 4.20 -17.94 25.98
CA ASP A 447 3.83 -16.65 25.40
C ASP A 447 3.15 -16.80 24.03
N LYS A 448 3.56 -17.82 23.26
CA LYS A 448 2.92 -18.23 22.00
C LYS A 448 1.51 -18.75 22.24
N LYS A 449 1.31 -19.67 23.20
CA LYS A 449 -0.02 -20.14 23.59
C LYS A 449 -0.92 -19.01 24.07
N ARG A 450 -0.40 -18.06 24.87
CA ARG A 450 -1.14 -16.84 25.25
C ARG A 450 -1.60 -16.06 24.02
N TYR A 451 -0.69 -15.81 23.08
CA TYR A 451 -1.03 -15.08 21.86
C TYR A 451 -2.09 -15.80 21.02
N ASP A 452 -1.99 -17.12 20.87
CA ASP A 452 -2.96 -17.92 20.13
C ASP A 452 -4.35 -17.87 20.80
N THR A 453 -4.42 -18.00 22.13
CA THR A 453 -5.68 -17.85 22.89
C THR A 453 -6.23 -16.41 22.82
N GLU A 454 -5.39 -15.39 22.97
CA GLU A 454 -5.80 -13.98 22.85
C GLU A 454 -6.26 -13.63 21.42
N LEU A 455 -5.70 -14.29 20.39
CA LEU A 455 -6.08 -14.14 18.99
C LEU A 455 -7.42 -14.82 18.70
N GLU A 456 -7.65 -16.01 19.24
CA GLU A 456 -8.95 -16.72 19.19
C GLU A 456 -10.05 -15.92 19.90
N GLU A 457 -9.77 -15.37 21.09
CA GLU A 457 -10.72 -14.52 21.84
C GLU A 457 -10.98 -13.17 21.15
N ALA A 458 -10.00 -12.63 20.41
CA ALA A 458 -10.14 -11.38 19.66
C ALA A 458 -10.86 -11.54 18.31
N ASN A 459 -11.07 -12.77 17.85
CA ASN A 459 -11.74 -13.10 16.58
C ASN A 459 -12.97 -14.02 16.79
N PRO A 460 -14.02 -13.56 17.50
CA PRO A 460 -15.22 -14.37 17.79
C PRO A 460 -16.16 -14.60 16.58
#